data_AF-A0A9N9RTL5-F1
#
_entry.id   AF-A0A9N9RTL5-F1
#
_cell.length_a   1.000
_cell.length_b   1.000
_cell.length_c   1.000
_cell.angle_alpha   90.00
_cell.angle_beta   90.00
_cell.angle_gamma   90.00
#
_symmetry.space_group_name_H-M   'P 1'
#
loop_
_entity.id
_entity.type
_entity.pdbx_description
1 polymer ?
#
loop_
_entity_poly.entity_id
_entity_poly.type
_entity_poly.pdbx_seq_one_letter_code
_entity_poly.pdbx_strand_id
1 'polypeptide(L)'
;MDAALLRERELFKKRALATPTVEKKPQKDPPKSASTGAKKPLQPWESKPAAPKEPMNYKTMTGSSNKRFAILTKIVNHMKDRHLQGEDHPISVEEILDETNQLDIGSSNKNWLITEALPNNPKLEQPAHGRYQFKPLFKVRDGKSLLRLLKQHDLKGLGGILLDDVQESLPNCDKVLKARAQDILFITRPIDKKKILFYNDKTANFAVDDEFQKLWRAVTVDAMDDNKIEEYLEKQGIRSMQDHGIRKPMAAKRKKAALKKRQFKRPRDNEHLADILETYEDNTITQKGDLQANTNVK
;
A
#
# COMPACT_ATOMS: atom_id res chain seq x y z
N MET A 1 -12.07 46.19 -21.60
CA MET A 1 -12.16 45.31 -20.42
C MET A 1 -13.63 45.12 -20.10
N ASP A 2 -14.07 43.89 -19.91
CA ASP A 2 -15.49 43.55 -19.79
C ASP A 2 -16.09 44.10 -18.48
N ALA A 3 -17.20 44.85 -18.57
CA ALA A 3 -17.77 45.61 -17.46
C ALA A 3 -18.33 44.72 -16.34
N ALA A 4 -18.74 43.50 -16.69
CA ALA A 4 -19.22 42.50 -15.74
C ALA A 4 -18.10 42.03 -14.79
N LEU A 5 -16.89 41.81 -15.32
CA LEU A 5 -15.72 41.36 -14.57
C LEU A 5 -15.23 42.41 -13.55
N LEU A 6 -15.35 43.69 -13.87
CA LEU A 6 -15.03 44.78 -12.93
C LEU A 6 -16.02 44.81 -11.77
N ARG A 7 -17.31 44.62 -12.05
CA ARG A 7 -18.37 44.62 -11.04
C ARG A 7 -18.24 43.44 -10.07
N GLU A 8 -17.93 42.24 -10.59
CA GLU A 8 -17.69 41.07 -9.74
C GLU A 8 -16.46 41.23 -8.84
N ARG A 9 -15.38 41.83 -9.36
CA ARG A 9 -14.17 42.10 -8.58
C ARG A 9 -14.45 43.07 -7.42
N GLU A 10 -15.25 44.10 -7.66
CA GLU A 10 -15.62 45.07 -6.63
C GLU A 10 -16.53 44.45 -5.56
N LEU A 11 -17.48 43.60 -5.96
CA LEU A 11 -18.35 42.88 -5.03
C LEU A 11 -17.58 41.88 -4.17
N PHE A 12 -16.64 41.15 -4.75
CA PHE A 12 -15.77 40.23 -4.02
C PHE A 12 -14.92 40.98 -2.98
N LYS A 13 -14.31 42.10 -3.38
CA LYS A 13 -13.49 42.93 -2.48
C LYS A 13 -14.31 43.53 -1.34
N LYS A 14 -15.54 43.99 -1.60
CA LYS A 14 -16.46 44.47 -0.55
C LYS A 14 -16.86 43.37 0.42
N ARG A 15 -17.11 42.15 -0.08
CA ARG A 15 -17.47 41.01 0.78
C ARG A 15 -16.32 40.55 1.67
N ALA A 16 -15.09 40.56 1.16
CA ALA A 16 -13.90 40.22 1.93
C ALA A 16 -13.58 41.24 3.04
N LEU A 17 -13.86 42.54 2.81
CA LEU A 17 -13.69 43.57 3.86
C LEU A 17 -14.75 43.49 4.96
N ALA A 18 -15.96 43.00 4.66
CA ALA A 18 -17.07 42.98 5.60
C ALA A 18 -17.05 41.78 6.56
N THR A 19 -16.24 40.75 6.30
CA THR A 19 -16.10 39.62 7.21
C THR A 19 -15.03 39.90 8.26
N PRO A 20 -15.36 39.95 9.57
CA PRO A 20 -14.37 40.13 10.62
C PRO A 20 -13.44 38.91 10.67
N THR A 21 -12.14 39.16 10.50
CA THR A 21 -11.11 38.12 10.53
C THR A 21 -10.90 37.67 11.98
N VAL A 22 -11.12 36.38 12.26
CA VAL A 22 -10.82 35.76 13.57
C VAL A 22 -9.31 35.51 13.62
N GLU A 23 -8.58 36.33 14.36
CA GLU A 23 -7.15 36.14 14.61
C GLU A 23 -6.92 34.90 15.50
N LYS A 24 -6.23 33.89 14.96
CA LYS A 24 -5.58 32.84 15.76
C LYS A 24 -4.26 33.38 16.31
N LYS A 25 -4.22 33.55 17.63
CA LYS A 25 -3.07 34.01 18.40
C LYS A 25 -1.91 32.98 18.34
N PRO A 26 -0.68 33.36 17.94
CA PRO A 26 0.50 32.51 18.09
C PRO A 26 1.06 32.58 19.53
N GLN A 27 1.33 31.42 20.14
CA GLN A 27 2.05 31.26 21.40
C GLN A 27 3.56 31.47 21.20
N LYS A 28 4.18 32.28 22.07
CA LYS A 28 5.63 32.30 22.31
C LYS A 28 5.93 32.65 23.77
N ASP A 29 7.06 32.12 24.25
CA ASP A 29 7.50 31.84 25.63
C ASP A 29 7.59 33.01 26.64
N PRO A 30 7.67 32.73 27.97
CA PRO A 30 7.74 33.76 29.03
C PRO A 30 9.19 34.08 29.49
N PRO A 31 9.42 35.28 30.04
CA PRO A 31 10.07 35.34 31.36
C PRO A 31 9.55 36.44 32.34
N LYS A 32 9.54 36.05 33.63
CA LYS A 32 9.73 36.78 34.92
C LYS A 32 9.23 38.24 35.06
N SER A 33 8.29 38.52 35.98
CA SER A 33 8.50 38.79 37.44
C SER A 33 7.36 39.60 38.08
N ALA A 34 6.95 39.18 39.28
CA ALA A 34 6.38 39.92 40.43
C ALA A 34 5.19 40.90 40.27
N SER A 35 4.05 40.57 40.91
CA SER A 35 3.48 41.41 41.98
C SER A 35 2.24 40.77 42.64
N THR A 36 2.23 40.87 43.96
CA THR A 36 1.20 40.66 45.00
C THR A 36 -0.22 41.16 44.71
N GLY A 37 -1.23 40.48 45.25
CA GLY A 37 -2.56 41.09 45.51
C GLY A 37 -3.73 40.12 45.61
N ALA A 38 -4.19 39.85 46.83
CA ALA A 38 -5.35 39.00 47.16
C ALA A 38 -6.72 39.62 46.78
N LYS A 39 -7.74 38.78 46.52
CA LYS A 39 -9.09 38.82 47.17
C LYS A 39 -10.14 37.84 46.57
N LYS A 40 -10.65 37.01 47.49
CA LYS A 40 -12.03 36.46 47.69
C LYS A 40 -12.61 35.30 46.83
N PRO A 41 -13.20 34.27 47.48
CA PRO A 41 -13.90 33.16 46.84
C PRO A 41 -15.42 33.38 46.79
N LEU A 42 -16.10 32.81 45.79
CA LEU A 42 -17.56 32.70 45.73
C LEU A 42 -17.98 31.25 45.47
N GLN A 43 -19.05 30.89 46.17
CA GLN A 43 -19.59 29.57 46.50
C GLN A 43 -20.44 28.93 45.36
N PRO A 44 -20.87 27.66 45.54
CA PRO A 44 -21.13 26.69 44.48
C PRO A 44 -22.61 26.61 44.03
N TRP A 45 -22.82 26.08 42.82
CA TRP A 45 -24.14 25.70 42.30
C TRP A 45 -24.18 24.20 42.01
N GLU A 46 -25.04 23.47 42.71
CA GLU A 46 -25.46 22.09 42.40
C GLU A 46 -26.61 22.14 41.37
N SER A 47 -26.66 21.27 40.37
CA SER A 47 -27.52 20.06 40.39
C SER A 47 -27.26 19.12 39.19
N LYS A 48 -27.36 17.82 39.52
CA LYS A 48 -27.12 16.51 38.82
C LYS A 48 -28.04 16.26 37.58
N PRO A 49 -27.91 15.18 36.74
CA PRO A 49 -27.56 13.79 37.13
C PRO A 49 -26.81 12.84 36.15
N ALA A 50 -26.34 11.75 36.78
CA ALA A 50 -26.13 10.35 36.34
C ALA A 50 -25.37 10.02 35.04
N ALA A 51 -24.25 9.31 35.23
CA ALA A 51 -23.33 8.76 34.23
C ALA A 51 -23.94 7.78 33.22
N PRO A 52 -23.22 7.52 32.11
CA PRO A 52 -22.59 6.21 31.97
C PRO A 52 -21.13 6.26 31.49
N LYS A 53 -20.25 5.64 32.29
CA LYS A 53 -18.96 5.01 31.94
C LYS A 53 -18.08 5.75 30.92
N GLU A 54 -17.23 6.66 31.42
CA GLU A 54 -16.10 7.15 30.63
C GLU A 54 -14.98 6.12 30.50
N PRO A 55 -14.31 6.06 29.32
CA PRO A 55 -13.04 5.38 29.15
C PRO A 55 -11.94 6.10 29.94
N MET A 56 -11.06 5.29 30.54
CA MET A 56 -9.87 5.69 31.29
C MET A 56 -9.28 7.03 30.85
N ASN A 57 -9.32 7.98 31.78
CA ASN A 57 -8.87 9.36 31.64
C ASN A 57 -7.34 9.39 31.43
N TYR A 58 -6.88 9.46 30.17
CA TYR A 58 -5.46 9.48 29.79
C TYR A 58 -4.70 10.72 30.27
N LYS A 59 -5.39 11.70 30.86
CA LYS A 59 -4.86 13.02 31.19
C LYS A 59 -4.15 13.09 32.55
N THR A 60 -4.30 12.09 33.41
CA THR A 60 -3.60 12.00 34.71
C THR A 60 -2.31 11.18 34.66
N MET A 61 -1.95 10.60 33.51
CA MET A 61 -0.76 9.75 33.34
C MET A 61 0.38 10.43 32.58
N THR A 62 0.40 11.76 32.54
CA THR A 62 1.24 12.57 31.64
C THR A 62 2.66 12.82 32.14
N GLY A 63 3.01 12.38 33.36
CA GLY A 63 4.37 12.52 33.92
C GLY A 63 5.22 11.24 33.93
N SER A 64 4.61 10.08 34.25
CA SER A 64 5.33 8.81 34.42
C SER A 64 5.55 8.05 33.10
N SER A 65 4.61 8.16 32.16
CA SER A 65 4.68 7.51 30.85
C SER A 65 5.88 7.98 30.03
N ASN A 66 6.24 9.26 30.11
CA ASN A 66 7.42 9.81 29.42
C ASN A 66 8.72 9.18 29.92
N LYS A 67 8.87 8.99 31.25
CA LYS A 67 10.03 8.31 31.84
C LYS A 67 10.07 6.85 31.42
N ARG A 68 8.93 6.15 31.46
CA ARG A 68 8.78 4.76 31.00
C ARG A 68 9.14 4.58 29.52
N PHE A 69 8.68 5.49 28.67
CA PHE A 69 8.98 5.48 27.24
C PHE A 69 10.45 5.83 26.96
N ALA A 70 11.04 6.76 27.71
CA ALA A 70 12.46 7.08 27.60
C ALA A 70 13.35 5.89 27.98
N ILE A 71 13.00 5.17 29.06
CA ILE A 71 13.64 3.93 29.48
C ILE A 71 13.53 2.87 28.37
N LEU A 72 12.32 2.64 27.86
CA LEU A 72 12.07 1.68 26.76
C LEU A 72 12.87 2.05 25.50
N THR A 73 12.92 3.32 25.13
CA THR A 73 13.66 3.79 23.96
C THR A 73 15.16 3.52 24.12
N LYS A 74 15.72 3.78 25.30
CA LYS A 74 17.12 3.46 25.60
C LYS A 74 17.39 1.96 25.53
N ILE A 75 16.51 1.13 26.09
CA ILE A 75 16.60 -0.35 26.01
C ILE A 75 16.59 -0.80 24.55
N VAL A 76 15.65 -0.33 23.74
CA VAL A 76 15.53 -0.71 22.32
C VAL A 76 16.75 -0.26 21.51
N ASN A 77 17.25 0.95 21.75
CA ASN A 77 18.46 1.45 21.09
C ASN A 77 19.69 0.63 21.47
N HIS A 78 19.85 0.30 22.75
CA HIS A 78 20.94 -0.56 23.21
C HIS A 78 20.88 -1.96 22.59
N MET A 79 19.68 -2.55 22.52
CA MET A 79 19.48 -3.83 21.85
C MET A 79 19.76 -3.76 20.34
N LYS A 80 19.42 -2.65 19.69
CA LYS A 80 19.76 -2.39 18.28
C LYS A 80 21.28 -2.25 18.10
N ASP A 81 21.96 -1.49 18.94
CA ASP A 81 23.40 -1.29 18.85
C ASP A 81 24.16 -2.60 19.05
N ARG A 82 23.72 -3.43 20.01
CA ARG A 82 24.31 -4.77 20.23
C ARG A 82 24.12 -5.70 19.02
N HIS A 83 22.94 -5.67 18.42
CA HIS A 83 22.65 -6.40 17.17
C HIS A 83 23.59 -5.95 16.04
N LEU A 84 23.81 -4.64 15.89
CA LEU A 84 24.72 -4.09 14.89
C LEU A 84 26.20 -4.41 15.16
N GLN A 85 26.57 -4.65 16.42
CA GLN A 85 27.89 -5.11 16.84
C GLN A 85 28.09 -6.63 16.62
N GLY A 86 27.02 -7.36 16.26
CA GLY A 86 27.06 -8.80 15.99
C GLY A 86 26.85 -9.69 17.21
N GLU A 87 26.43 -9.12 18.34
CA GLU A 87 26.15 -9.84 19.57
C GLU A 87 24.64 -10.06 19.72
N ASP A 88 24.15 -11.11 19.06
CA ASP A 88 22.73 -11.51 19.04
C ASP A 88 22.36 -12.41 20.24
N HIS A 89 22.96 -12.21 21.41
CA HIS A 89 22.67 -13.03 22.59
C HIS A 89 21.35 -12.60 23.27
N PRO A 90 20.44 -13.53 23.64
CA PRO A 90 19.27 -13.21 24.43
C PRO A 90 19.63 -12.85 25.87
N ILE A 91 19.35 -11.60 26.23
CA ILE A 91 19.67 -11.00 27.52
C ILE A 91 18.43 -10.87 28.41
N SER A 92 18.63 -10.94 29.71
CA SER A 92 17.55 -10.71 30.68
C SER A 92 17.29 -9.22 30.85
N VAL A 93 16.07 -8.83 31.25
CA VAL A 93 15.73 -7.41 31.52
C VAL A 93 16.71 -6.80 32.51
N GLU A 94 17.11 -7.56 33.53
CA GLU A 94 18.03 -7.11 34.58
C GLU A 94 19.42 -6.78 34.04
N GLU A 95 19.94 -7.63 33.15
CA GLU A 95 21.20 -7.42 32.46
C GLU A 95 21.16 -6.22 31.52
N ILE A 96 20.04 -5.99 30.81
CA ILE A 96 19.87 -4.76 29.99
C ILE A 96 19.88 -3.51 30.87
N LEU A 97 19.21 -3.57 32.03
CA LEU A 97 19.13 -2.44 32.95
C LEU A 97 20.48 -2.12 33.58
N ASP A 98 21.30 -3.14 33.83
CA ASP A 98 22.67 -2.98 34.31
C ASP A 98 23.57 -2.33 33.25
N GLU A 99 23.60 -2.89 32.04
CA GLU A 99 24.42 -2.35 30.94
C GLU A 99 24.00 -0.94 30.49
N THR A 100 22.71 -0.61 30.58
CA THR A 100 22.21 0.74 30.26
C THR A 100 22.36 1.74 31.42
N ASN A 101 22.98 1.33 32.54
CA ASN A 101 23.14 2.12 33.77
C ASN A 101 21.79 2.67 34.31
N GLN A 102 20.72 1.89 34.24
CA GLN A 102 19.38 2.26 34.71
C GLN A 102 18.98 1.48 35.97
N LEU A 103 19.93 1.33 36.89
CA LEU A 103 19.75 0.58 38.14
C LEU A 103 18.69 1.22 39.07
N ASP A 104 18.45 2.55 38.97
CA ASP A 104 17.47 3.30 39.78
C ASP A 104 16.02 3.24 39.25
N ILE A 105 15.64 2.19 38.51
CA ILE A 105 14.26 2.02 38.05
C ILE A 105 13.41 1.47 39.19
N GLY A 106 12.45 2.28 39.66
CA GLY A 106 11.46 1.83 40.64
C GLY A 106 10.69 0.59 40.17
N SER A 107 10.37 -0.32 41.11
CA SER A 107 9.82 -1.65 40.83
C SER A 107 8.57 -1.64 39.94
N SER A 108 7.73 -0.60 40.03
CA SER A 108 6.56 -0.44 39.16
C SER A 108 6.91 -0.29 37.68
N ASN A 109 8.02 0.38 37.36
CA ASN A 109 8.47 0.55 35.98
C ASN A 109 9.14 -0.74 35.45
N LYS A 110 9.86 -1.48 36.30
CA LYS A 110 10.42 -2.80 35.96
C LYS A 110 9.30 -3.80 35.64
N ASN A 111 8.25 -3.86 36.47
CA ASN A 111 7.10 -4.73 36.23
C ASN A 111 6.35 -4.35 34.94
N TRP A 112 6.19 -3.06 34.67
CA TRP A 112 5.60 -2.60 33.39
C TRP A 112 6.43 -3.03 32.17
N LEU A 113 7.77 -2.99 32.26
CA LEU A 113 8.64 -3.46 31.17
C LEU A 113 8.46 -4.96 30.89
N ILE A 114 8.47 -5.79 31.93
CA ILE A 114 8.39 -7.25 31.81
C ILE A 114 7.01 -7.70 31.32
N THR A 115 5.94 -7.15 31.90
CA THR A 115 4.57 -7.61 31.65
C THR A 115 3.95 -7.02 30.39
N GLU A 116 4.28 -5.78 30.05
CA GLU A 116 3.55 -5.01 29.02
C GLU A 116 4.46 -4.50 27.91
N ALA A 117 5.55 -3.81 28.23
CA ALA A 117 6.30 -3.06 27.22
C ALA A 117 7.14 -3.94 26.28
N LEU A 118 7.87 -4.93 26.82
CA LEU A 118 8.76 -5.77 26.02
C LEU A 118 7.99 -6.82 25.19
N PRO A 119 6.93 -7.49 25.71
CA PRO A 119 6.14 -8.44 24.92
C PRO A 119 5.34 -7.78 23.78
N ASN A 120 4.86 -6.54 23.98
CA ASN A 120 4.06 -5.83 22.98
C ASN A 120 4.90 -5.12 21.90
N ASN A 121 6.23 -5.10 22.02
CA ASN A 121 7.08 -4.35 21.10
C ASN A 121 7.42 -5.16 19.84
N PRO A 122 7.04 -4.71 18.63
CA PRO A 122 7.31 -5.45 17.39
C PRO A 122 8.80 -5.57 17.03
N LYS A 123 9.66 -4.74 17.64
CA LYS A 123 11.12 -4.76 17.43
C LYS A 123 11.87 -5.72 18.36
N LEU A 124 11.19 -6.37 19.30
CA LEU A 124 11.81 -7.33 20.22
C LEU A 124 11.15 -8.69 20.06
N GLU A 125 11.94 -9.75 20.14
CA GLU A 125 11.48 -11.13 20.20
C GLU A 125 11.87 -11.71 21.56
N GLN A 126 11.03 -12.57 22.12
CA GLN A 126 11.30 -13.29 23.36
C GLN A 126 11.54 -14.76 23.02
N PRO A 127 12.80 -15.20 22.79
CA PRO A 127 13.10 -16.58 22.41
C PRO A 127 12.90 -17.55 23.57
N ALA A 128 13.12 -17.08 24.79
CA ALA A 128 12.99 -17.83 26.03
C ALA A 128 12.34 -16.96 27.10
N HIS A 129 11.56 -17.58 28.00
CA HIS A 129 10.84 -16.88 29.05
C HIS A 129 11.81 -16.01 29.88
N GLY A 130 11.63 -14.69 29.84
CA GLY A 130 12.47 -13.73 30.56
C GLY A 130 13.74 -13.24 29.84
N ARG A 131 14.07 -13.74 28.64
CA ARG A 131 15.18 -13.23 27.81
C ARG A 131 14.67 -12.61 26.52
N TYR A 132 15.22 -11.46 26.16
CA TYR A 132 14.79 -10.68 24.99
C TYR A 132 15.94 -10.54 24.00
N GLN A 133 15.62 -10.62 22.72
CA GLN A 133 16.55 -10.36 21.61
C GLN A 133 15.96 -9.30 20.67
N PHE A 134 16.82 -8.57 19.98
CA PHE A 134 16.37 -7.61 18.97
C PHE A 134 15.81 -8.37 17.76
N LYS A 135 14.62 -7.97 17.31
CA LYS A 135 13.97 -8.49 16.11
C LYS A 135 14.16 -7.49 14.98
N PRO A 136 15.17 -7.66 14.12
CA PRO A 136 15.34 -6.81 12.96
C PRO A 136 14.16 -6.96 12.00
N LEU A 137 13.85 -5.89 11.27
CA LEU A 137 12.81 -5.86 10.23
C LEU A 137 13.03 -6.99 9.21
N PHE A 138 14.29 -7.22 8.86
CA PHE A 138 14.71 -8.33 8.02
C PHE A 138 15.72 -9.19 8.77
N LYS A 139 15.54 -10.51 8.79
CA LYS A 139 16.51 -11.45 9.39
C LYS A 139 17.70 -11.66 8.45
N VAL A 140 18.43 -10.60 8.11
CA VAL A 140 19.58 -10.62 7.18
C VAL A 140 20.88 -10.39 7.95
N ARG A 141 21.68 -11.45 8.12
CA ARG A 141 22.98 -11.36 8.82
C ARG A 141 24.18 -11.21 7.88
N ASP A 142 24.02 -11.58 6.62
CA ASP A 142 25.11 -11.63 5.64
C ASP A 142 24.70 -11.02 4.29
N GLY A 143 25.67 -10.58 3.50
CA GLY A 143 25.44 -10.04 2.16
C GLY A 143 24.75 -11.02 1.21
N LYS A 144 25.01 -12.33 1.36
CA LYS A 144 24.30 -13.37 0.60
C LYS A 144 22.82 -13.42 0.97
N SER A 145 22.50 -13.27 2.25
CA SER A 145 21.12 -13.23 2.73
C SER A 145 20.37 -11.98 2.27
N LEU A 146 21.06 -10.82 2.23
CA LEU A 146 20.53 -9.60 1.65
C LEU A 146 20.21 -9.77 0.15
N LEU A 147 21.12 -10.37 -0.61
CA LEU A 147 20.88 -10.61 -2.04
C LEU A 147 19.71 -11.57 -2.27
N ARG A 148 19.58 -12.63 -1.46
CA ARG A 148 18.45 -13.55 -1.54
C ARG A 148 17.12 -12.84 -1.23
N LEU A 149 17.12 -11.95 -0.25
CA LEU A 149 15.96 -11.13 0.10
C LEU A 149 15.57 -10.20 -1.06
N LEU A 150 16.54 -9.50 -1.65
CA LEU A 150 16.32 -8.60 -2.79
C LEU A 150 15.79 -9.36 -4.01
N LYS A 151 16.36 -10.52 -4.34
CA LYS A 151 15.85 -11.41 -5.40
C LYS A 151 14.41 -11.87 -5.16
N GLN A 152 14.08 -12.22 -3.91
CA GLN A 152 12.73 -12.62 -3.56
C GLN A 152 11.74 -11.45 -3.67
N HIS A 153 12.16 -10.24 -3.30
CA HIS A 153 11.36 -9.03 -3.45
C HIS A 153 11.06 -8.72 -4.92
N ASP A 154 12.08 -8.86 -5.77
CA ASP A 154 11.96 -8.70 -7.21
C ASP A 154 11.02 -9.74 -7.83
N LEU A 155 11.25 -11.03 -7.54
CA LEU A 155 10.40 -12.13 -8.04
C LEU A 155 8.94 -12.02 -7.61
N LYS A 156 8.69 -11.53 -6.39
CA LYS A 156 7.33 -11.33 -5.86
C LYS A 156 6.70 -9.99 -6.26
N GLY A 157 7.44 -9.10 -6.91
CA GLY A 157 6.96 -7.76 -7.24
C GLY A 157 6.66 -6.88 -6.03
N LEU A 158 7.31 -7.13 -4.88
CA LEU A 158 7.10 -6.37 -3.64
C LEU A 158 7.80 -5.01 -3.64
N GLY A 159 8.54 -4.69 -4.71
CA GLY A 159 9.30 -3.47 -4.85
C GLY A 159 10.61 -3.46 -4.05
N GLY A 160 11.22 -2.28 -3.97
CA GLY A 160 12.53 -2.08 -3.34
C GLY A 160 12.47 -1.92 -1.82
N ILE A 161 13.60 -2.14 -1.18
CA ILE A 161 13.75 -2.06 0.29
C ILE A 161 14.44 -0.75 0.66
N LEU A 162 14.01 -0.10 1.73
CA LEU A 162 14.66 1.13 2.19
C LEU A 162 16.06 0.86 2.76
N LEU A 163 16.99 1.78 2.51
CA LEU A 163 18.34 1.69 3.07
C LEU A 163 18.33 1.68 4.60
N ASP A 164 17.46 2.50 5.22
CA ASP A 164 17.29 2.58 6.67
C ASP A 164 16.94 1.21 7.28
N ASP A 165 16.06 0.45 6.60
CA ASP A 165 15.60 -0.86 7.07
C ASP A 165 16.69 -1.93 6.94
N VAL A 166 17.51 -1.83 5.88
CA VAL A 166 18.68 -2.70 5.69
C VAL A 166 19.77 -2.38 6.70
N GLN A 167 20.03 -1.10 6.98
CA GLN A 167 21.00 -0.66 7.98
C GLN A 167 20.57 -1.06 9.41
N GLU A 168 19.28 -1.09 9.69
CA GLU A 168 18.77 -1.59 10.99
C GLU A 168 18.92 -3.10 11.14
N SER A 169 18.94 -3.84 10.02
CA SER A 169 18.90 -5.30 10.02
C SER A 169 20.25 -5.97 9.83
N LEU A 170 21.21 -5.29 9.20
CA LEU A 170 22.47 -5.88 8.77
C LEU A 170 23.68 -5.24 9.51
N PRO A 171 24.44 -6.03 10.29
CA PRO A 171 25.71 -5.58 10.85
C PRO A 171 26.70 -5.16 9.74
N ASN A 172 27.45 -4.06 9.95
CA ASN A 172 28.42 -3.54 8.98
C ASN A 172 27.84 -3.31 7.56
N CYS A 173 26.62 -2.76 7.46
CA CYS A 173 25.90 -2.59 6.20
C CYS A 173 26.73 -1.94 5.08
N ASP A 174 27.53 -0.90 5.39
CA ASP A 174 28.32 -0.17 4.38
C ASP A 174 29.36 -1.05 3.68
N LYS A 175 30.02 -1.96 4.43
CA LYS A 175 31.03 -2.86 3.86
C LYS A 175 30.37 -3.85 2.91
N VAL A 176 29.22 -4.40 3.31
CA VAL A 176 28.46 -5.36 2.51
C VAL A 176 27.90 -4.70 1.24
N LEU A 177 27.36 -3.48 1.37
CA LEU A 177 26.83 -2.71 0.24
C LEU A 177 27.92 -2.34 -0.76
N LYS A 178 29.10 -1.91 -0.30
CA LYS A 178 30.24 -1.64 -1.18
C LYS A 178 30.73 -2.89 -1.88
N ALA A 179 30.83 -4.01 -1.17
CA ALA A 179 31.26 -5.29 -1.75
C ALA A 179 30.26 -5.83 -2.81
N ARG A 180 28.99 -5.44 -2.72
CA ARG A 180 27.89 -5.91 -3.60
C ARG A 180 27.27 -4.80 -4.43
N ALA A 181 27.96 -3.69 -4.64
CA ALA A 181 27.45 -2.55 -5.39
C ALA A 181 27.08 -2.87 -6.84
N GLN A 182 27.68 -3.91 -7.45
CA GLN A 182 27.34 -4.36 -8.79
C GLN A 182 26.01 -5.14 -8.86
N ASP A 183 25.62 -5.78 -7.75
CA ASP A 183 24.43 -6.63 -7.65
C ASP A 183 23.18 -5.86 -7.17
N ILE A 184 23.36 -4.59 -6.76
CA ILE A 184 22.34 -3.77 -6.10
C ILE A 184 22.20 -2.43 -6.83
N LEU A 185 20.97 -2.07 -7.18
CA LEU A 185 20.61 -0.77 -7.74
C LEU A 185 20.17 0.18 -6.63
N PHE A 186 20.70 1.40 -6.63
CA PHE A 186 20.31 2.46 -5.70
C PHE A 186 19.42 3.49 -6.39
N ILE A 187 18.19 3.64 -5.89
CA ILE A 187 17.26 4.67 -6.36
C ILE A 187 16.98 5.64 -5.21
N THR A 188 17.30 6.92 -5.42
CA THR A 188 16.93 7.97 -4.47
C THR A 188 15.51 8.45 -4.75
N ARG A 189 14.61 8.30 -3.79
CA ARG A 189 13.23 8.82 -3.91
C ARG A 189 13.27 10.35 -3.90
N PRO A 190 12.73 11.04 -4.91
CA PRO A 190 12.82 12.50 -5.01
C PRO A 190 12.05 13.24 -3.90
N ILE A 191 11.04 12.59 -3.31
CA ILE A 191 10.19 13.16 -2.25
C ILE A 191 10.96 13.27 -0.93
N ASP A 192 11.56 12.18 -0.47
CA ASP A 192 12.15 12.10 0.88
C ASP A 192 13.68 12.05 0.88
N LYS A 193 14.31 12.06 -0.31
CA LYS A 193 15.75 11.84 -0.52
C LYS A 193 16.30 10.53 0.09
N LYS A 194 15.41 9.62 0.50
CA LYS A 194 15.76 8.30 1.01
C LYS A 194 16.22 7.40 -0.12
N LYS A 195 17.21 6.54 0.16
CA LYS A 195 17.73 5.55 -0.79
C LYS A 195 16.93 4.26 -0.68
N ILE A 196 16.55 3.73 -1.83
CA ILE A 196 15.85 2.45 -1.99
C ILE A 196 16.79 1.50 -2.73
N LEU A 197 16.89 0.28 -2.25
CA LEU A 197 17.70 -0.79 -2.81
C LEU A 197 16.82 -1.72 -3.64
N PHE A 198 17.27 -1.98 -4.86
CA PHE A 198 16.69 -2.96 -5.77
C PHE A 198 17.72 -4.03 -6.13
N TYR A 199 17.23 -5.20 -6.51
CA TYR A 199 18.06 -6.22 -7.12
C TYR A 199 18.47 -5.78 -8.53
N ASN A 200 19.76 -5.85 -8.85
CA ASN A 200 20.24 -5.60 -10.20
C ASN A 200 20.26 -6.90 -11.00
N ASP A 201 19.33 -7.04 -11.96
CA ASP A 201 19.37 -8.17 -12.88
C ASP A 201 20.46 -7.96 -13.94
N LYS A 202 21.57 -8.70 -13.79
CA LYS A 202 22.69 -8.66 -14.71
C LYS A 202 22.37 -9.16 -16.11
N THR A 203 21.28 -9.93 -16.28
CA THR A 203 20.91 -10.46 -17.60
C THR A 203 20.45 -9.37 -18.56
N ALA A 204 19.93 -8.25 -18.03
CA ALA A 204 19.41 -7.13 -18.81
C ALA A 204 20.31 -5.88 -18.77
N ASN A 205 21.59 -6.03 -18.39
CA ASN A 205 22.48 -4.88 -18.33
C ASN A 205 22.93 -4.45 -19.73
N PHE A 206 22.49 -3.27 -20.16
CA PHE A 206 22.88 -2.65 -21.43
C PHE A 206 23.40 -1.24 -21.16
N ALA A 207 24.72 -1.07 -21.30
CA ALA A 207 25.37 0.22 -21.17
C ALA A 207 25.35 0.94 -22.52
N VAL A 208 24.86 2.18 -22.53
CA VAL A 208 24.77 3.04 -23.72
C VAL A 208 25.49 4.34 -23.42
N ASP A 209 26.33 4.79 -24.34
CA ASP A 209 27.06 6.04 -24.20
C ASP A 209 26.12 7.23 -24.04
N ASP A 210 26.57 8.22 -23.27
CA ASP A 210 25.77 9.41 -22.94
C ASP A 210 25.36 10.22 -24.19
N GLU A 211 26.13 10.13 -25.28
CA GLU A 211 25.80 10.76 -26.55
C GLU A 211 24.52 10.15 -27.17
N PHE A 212 24.43 8.82 -27.23
CA PHE A 212 23.24 8.14 -27.72
C PHE A 212 22.03 8.38 -26.81
N GLN A 213 22.24 8.45 -25.49
CA GLN A 213 21.16 8.80 -24.57
C GLN A 213 20.62 10.22 -24.78
N LYS A 214 21.50 11.18 -25.10
CA LYS A 214 21.09 12.56 -25.44
C LYS A 214 20.33 12.59 -26.75
N LEU A 215 20.83 11.90 -27.78
CA LEU A 215 20.17 11.81 -29.07
C LEU A 215 18.78 11.18 -28.94
N TRP A 216 18.65 10.10 -28.16
CA TRP A 216 17.37 9.45 -27.87
C TRP A 216 16.37 10.39 -27.21
N ARG A 217 16.79 11.14 -26.18
CA ARG A 217 15.91 12.11 -25.49
C ARG A 217 15.60 13.36 -26.30
N ALA A 218 16.44 13.72 -27.26
CA ALA A 218 16.23 14.89 -28.11
C ALA A 218 15.09 14.69 -29.13
N VAL A 219 14.79 13.44 -29.48
CA VAL A 219 13.65 13.13 -30.36
C VAL A 219 12.36 13.22 -29.56
N THR A 220 11.61 14.31 -29.74
CA THR A 220 10.33 14.54 -29.05
C THR A 220 9.19 13.80 -29.73
N VAL A 221 8.80 12.65 -29.19
CA VAL A 221 7.63 11.87 -29.67
C VAL A 221 6.37 12.11 -28.84
N ASP A 222 6.48 12.57 -27.59
CA ASP A 222 5.35 12.72 -26.64
C ASP A 222 4.24 13.69 -27.10
N ALA A 223 4.56 14.63 -27.98
CA ALA A 223 3.60 15.63 -28.49
C ALA A 223 3.07 15.31 -29.91
N MET A 224 3.47 14.18 -30.49
CA MET A 224 3.05 13.75 -31.83
C MET A 224 1.93 12.71 -31.73
N ASP A 225 1.01 12.72 -32.69
CA ASP A 225 -0.04 11.71 -32.81
C ASP A 225 0.53 10.41 -33.39
N ASP A 226 0.11 9.26 -32.87
CA ASP A 226 0.61 7.93 -33.26
C ASP A 226 0.43 7.69 -34.77
N ASN A 227 -0.68 8.14 -35.36
CA ASN A 227 -0.94 8.03 -36.80
C ASN A 227 0.08 8.80 -37.65
N LYS A 228 0.52 9.96 -37.15
CA LYS A 228 1.51 10.80 -37.83
C LYS A 228 2.91 10.19 -37.73
N ILE A 229 3.20 9.51 -36.61
CA ILE A 229 4.43 8.73 -36.44
C ILE A 229 4.44 7.56 -37.42
N GLU A 230 3.33 6.83 -37.55
CA GLU A 230 3.19 5.72 -38.50
C GLU A 230 3.36 6.17 -39.97
N GLU A 231 2.68 7.25 -40.38
CA GLU A 231 2.84 7.81 -41.74
C GLU A 231 4.30 8.24 -42.02
N TYR A 232 4.98 8.82 -41.02
CA TYR A 232 6.40 9.16 -41.13
C TYR A 232 7.28 7.92 -41.29
N LEU A 233 7.05 6.86 -40.50
CA LEU A 233 7.77 5.61 -40.61
C LEU A 233 7.53 4.92 -41.97
N GLU A 234 6.28 4.91 -42.47
CA GLU A 234 5.96 4.38 -43.80
C GLU A 234 6.65 5.16 -44.93
N LYS A 235 6.70 6.50 -44.84
CA LYS A 235 7.43 7.35 -45.79
C LYS A 235 8.93 7.09 -45.79
N GLN A 236 9.50 6.77 -44.63
CA GLN A 236 10.91 6.37 -44.49
C GLN A 236 11.15 4.89 -44.85
N GLY A 237 10.11 4.17 -45.31
CA GLY A 237 10.21 2.76 -45.71
C GLY A 237 10.27 1.77 -44.55
N ILE A 238 10.15 2.24 -43.30
CA ILE A 238 10.09 1.41 -42.10
C ILE A 238 8.62 1.06 -41.86
N ARG A 239 8.11 0.08 -42.59
CA ARG A 239 6.79 -0.48 -42.29
C ARG A 239 6.88 -1.31 -41.03
N SER A 240 5.93 -1.10 -40.12
CA SER A 240 5.75 -1.96 -38.95
C SER A 240 5.69 -3.40 -39.44
N MET A 241 6.51 -4.27 -38.87
CA MET A 241 6.58 -5.67 -39.25
C MET A 241 5.20 -6.28 -39.00
N GLN A 242 4.37 -6.35 -40.05
CA GLN A 242 3.21 -7.22 -40.04
C GLN A 242 3.79 -8.61 -39.86
N ASP A 243 3.56 -9.18 -38.69
CA ASP A 243 3.78 -10.59 -38.40
C ASP A 243 2.97 -11.37 -39.44
N HIS A 244 3.60 -11.61 -40.58
CA HIS A 244 3.24 -12.66 -41.51
C HIS A 244 3.78 -13.98 -40.95
N GLY A 245 3.77 -14.16 -39.63
CA GLY A 245 3.71 -15.46 -39.01
C GLY A 245 2.75 -16.28 -39.84
N ILE A 246 3.25 -17.42 -40.33
CA ILE A 246 2.60 -18.31 -41.29
C ILE A 246 1.10 -18.19 -41.09
N ARG A 247 0.43 -17.44 -41.98
CA ARG A 247 -1.02 -17.38 -41.97
C ARG A 247 -1.43 -18.83 -42.08
N LYS A 248 -1.85 -19.43 -40.95
CA LYS A 248 -2.40 -20.78 -40.95
C LYS A 248 -3.42 -20.74 -42.08
N PRO A 249 -3.25 -21.53 -43.16
CA PRO A 249 -4.19 -21.50 -44.26
C PRO A 249 -5.55 -21.67 -43.59
N MET A 250 -6.38 -20.64 -43.72
CA MET A 250 -7.66 -20.56 -43.02
C MET A 250 -8.37 -21.85 -43.43
N ALA A 251 -8.49 -22.78 -42.48
CA ALA A 251 -9.03 -24.10 -42.79
C ALA A 251 -10.37 -23.83 -43.48
N ALA A 252 -10.49 -24.26 -44.74
CA ALA A 252 -11.67 -24.03 -45.53
C ALA A 252 -12.87 -24.36 -44.64
N LYS A 253 -13.74 -23.38 -44.38
CA LYS A 253 -14.93 -23.58 -43.55
C LYS A 253 -15.65 -24.79 -44.13
N ARG A 254 -15.50 -25.95 -43.48
CA ARG A 254 -16.28 -27.14 -43.80
C ARG A 254 -17.73 -26.67 -43.73
N LYS A 255 -18.43 -26.67 -44.87
CA LYS A 255 -19.87 -26.46 -44.90
C LYS A 255 -20.46 -27.35 -43.82
N LYS A 256 -21.19 -26.76 -42.86
CA LYS A 256 -21.89 -27.51 -41.82
C LYS A 256 -22.71 -28.59 -42.54
N ALA A 257 -22.40 -29.86 -42.26
CA ALA A 257 -23.25 -30.94 -42.70
C ALA A 257 -24.65 -30.67 -42.11
N ALA A 258 -25.66 -30.60 -42.97
CA ALA A 258 -27.04 -30.48 -42.55
C ALA A 258 -27.32 -31.60 -41.54
N LEU A 259 -27.84 -31.20 -40.39
CA LEU A 259 -28.24 -32.09 -39.31
C LEU A 259 -29.30 -33.06 -39.88
N LYS A 260 -28.89 -34.27 -40.29
CA LYS A 260 -29.83 -35.33 -40.64
C LYS A 260 -30.63 -35.62 -39.37
N LYS A 261 -31.90 -35.19 -39.37
CA LYS A 261 -32.89 -35.54 -38.35
C LYS A 261 -32.83 -37.05 -38.16
N ARG A 262 -32.51 -37.50 -36.94
CA ARG A 262 -32.56 -38.90 -36.54
C ARG A 262 -33.99 -39.39 -36.81
N GLN A 263 -34.17 -40.23 -37.83
CA GLN A 263 -35.42 -40.93 -38.01
C GLN A 263 -35.61 -41.85 -36.80
N PHE A 264 -36.66 -41.60 -36.02
CA PHE A 264 -37.14 -42.53 -35.01
C PHE A 264 -37.41 -43.87 -35.71
N LYS A 265 -36.73 -44.94 -35.27
CA LYS A 265 -37.02 -46.28 -35.75
C LYS A 265 -38.46 -46.61 -35.34
N ARG A 266 -39.34 -46.77 -36.32
CA ARG A 266 -40.68 -47.31 -36.09
C ARG A 266 -40.52 -48.75 -35.57
N PRO A 267 -41.26 -49.16 -34.52
CA PRO A 267 -41.29 -50.56 -34.10
C PRO A 267 -41.73 -51.43 -35.29
N ARG A 268 -40.87 -52.37 -35.70
CA ARG A 268 -41.01 -53.15 -36.94
C ARG A 268 -42.05 -54.27 -36.84
N ASP A 269 -42.73 -54.43 -35.71
CA ASP A 269 -43.59 -55.57 -35.43
C ASP A 269 -45.10 -55.35 -35.68
N ASN A 270 -45.54 -54.12 -35.99
CA ASN A 270 -46.97 -53.81 -36.15
C ASN A 270 -47.34 -53.32 -37.56
N GLU A 271 -46.66 -53.84 -38.59
CA GLU A 271 -46.94 -53.49 -39.99
C GLU A 271 -48.31 -54.00 -40.48
N HIS A 272 -48.84 -55.06 -39.85
CA HIS A 272 -50.13 -55.69 -40.20
C HIS A 272 -51.36 -54.94 -39.66
N LEU A 273 -51.18 -53.89 -38.85
CA LEU A 273 -52.28 -53.06 -38.32
C LEU A 273 -52.40 -51.69 -39.03
N ALA A 274 -51.54 -51.42 -40.02
CA ALA A 274 -51.48 -50.14 -40.70
C ALA A 274 -52.76 -49.82 -41.50
N ASP A 275 -53.42 -50.84 -42.05
CA ASP A 275 -54.64 -50.67 -42.86
C ASP A 275 -55.95 -50.61 -42.04
N ILE A 276 -55.87 -50.75 -40.71
CA ILE A 276 -57.04 -50.68 -39.82
C ILE A 276 -57.11 -49.32 -39.10
N LEU A 277 -56.02 -48.54 -39.11
CA LEU A 277 -55.92 -47.29 -38.36
C LEU A 277 -56.20 -46.07 -39.26
N GLU A 278 -57.44 -45.59 -39.24
CA GLU A 278 -57.78 -44.26 -39.74
C GLU A 278 -57.31 -43.19 -38.75
N THR A 279 -56.27 -42.42 -39.11
CA THR A 279 -55.84 -41.26 -38.33
C THR A 279 -56.56 -40.00 -38.79
N TYR A 280 -57.53 -39.54 -38.01
CA TYR A 280 -58.10 -38.21 -38.11
C TYR A 280 -57.13 -37.21 -37.45
N GLU A 281 -56.38 -36.44 -38.25
CA GLU A 281 -55.59 -35.31 -37.72
C GLU A 281 -56.49 -34.08 -37.59
N ASP A 282 -57.10 -33.92 -36.41
CA ASP A 282 -57.89 -32.74 -36.06
C ASP A 282 -57.04 -31.67 -35.36
N ASN A 283 -57.18 -30.49 -35.92
CA ASN A 283 -56.78 -29.14 -35.54
C ASN A 283 -56.37 -28.82 -34.09
N THR A 284 -55.29 -28.02 -34.05
CA THR A 284 -55.09 -26.85 -33.17
C THR A 284 -55.08 -27.05 -31.65
N ILE A 285 -53.90 -26.96 -31.04
CA ILE A 285 -53.68 -26.32 -29.73
C ILE A 285 -52.19 -25.95 -29.60
N THR A 286 -51.88 -24.67 -29.82
CA THR A 286 -50.77 -24.03 -29.12
C THR A 286 -51.32 -22.78 -28.48
N GLN A 287 -51.78 -22.94 -27.23
CA GLN A 287 -51.93 -21.84 -26.29
C GLN A 287 -50.56 -21.20 -26.07
N LYS A 288 -50.44 -19.91 -26.35
CA LYS A 288 -49.42 -19.04 -25.77
C LYS A 288 -50.17 -17.95 -25.03
N GLY A 289 -50.31 -18.12 -23.72
CA GLY A 289 -50.67 -17.04 -22.82
C GLY A 289 -49.46 -16.13 -22.66
N ASP A 290 -49.69 -14.81 -22.74
CA ASP A 290 -49.47 -13.98 -21.57
C ASP A 290 -50.07 -12.58 -21.73
N LEU A 291 -50.78 -12.22 -20.66
CA LEU A 291 -50.89 -10.91 -20.02
C LEU A 291 -51.80 -9.82 -20.64
N GLN A 292 -52.82 -9.56 -19.81
CA GLN A 292 -53.85 -8.54 -19.82
C GLN A 292 -53.31 -7.11 -19.88
N ALA A 293 -53.96 -6.27 -20.70
CA ALA A 293 -54.15 -4.86 -20.39
C ALA A 293 -55.56 -4.45 -20.87
N ASN A 294 -56.41 -4.21 -19.88
CA ASN A 294 -57.75 -3.64 -20.00
C ASN A 294 -57.66 -2.21 -20.56
N THR A 295 -58.37 -1.90 -21.64
CA THR A 295 -59.07 -0.62 -21.79
C THR A 295 -60.19 -0.74 -22.82
N ASN A 296 -61.26 -0.02 -22.50
CA ASN A 296 -62.61 -0.10 -23.01
C ASN A 296 -62.79 0.28 -24.49
N VAL A 297 -63.94 -0.16 -24.98
CA VAL A 297 -64.53 -0.05 -26.31
C VAL A 297 -64.99 1.38 -26.66
N LYS A 298 -65.04 1.64 -27.98
CA LYS A 298 -65.73 2.72 -28.73
C LYS A 298 -65.01 4.05 -28.89
#